data_AF-A0A7H4LF07-F1
#
_entry.id   AF-A0A7H4LF07-F1
#
_cell.length_a   1.000
_cell.length_b   1.000
_cell.length_c   1.000
_cell.angle_alpha   90.00
_cell.angle_beta   90.00
_cell.angle_gamma   90.00
#
_symmetry.space_group_name_H-M   'P 1'
#
loop_
_entity.id
_entity.type
_entity.pdbx_description
1 polymer ?
#
loop_
_entity_poly.entity_id
_entity_poly.type
_entity_poly.pdbx_seq_one_letter_code
_entity_poly.pdbx_strand_id
1 'polypeptide(L)'
;MSSSGYVDVPRCSVIFDGTNYAEFAGFMRIHMRGLLLWGVLSGEVPCPPCPVAPVAPIPPVPPVLAADASQADRDEAKALDDAVVDAYDQQMSSYSDALFVYRDDLFAYTHWCNDDARVAAVLTAGVLPQFVSEFMGLGTVAAMWSYLCQRYQPSGDALYLSVVHQEHALQQGDSSVDEFYSQCSAIWRQLDSLRTVICGTCR
;
A
#
# COMPACT_ATOMS: atom_id res chain seq x y z
N MET A 1 -23.73 7.83 -30.94
CA MET A 1 -22.77 8.66 -30.18
C MET A 1 -21.92 7.69 -29.38
N SER A 2 -20.70 7.42 -29.85
CA SER A 2 -19.79 6.49 -29.19
C SER A 2 -19.33 7.10 -27.88
N SER A 3 -19.77 6.53 -26.76
CA SER A 3 -19.24 6.87 -25.44
C SER A 3 -17.76 6.49 -25.43
N SER A 4 -16.88 7.49 -25.43
CA SER A 4 -15.47 7.29 -25.14
C SER A 4 -15.40 6.66 -23.76
N GLY A 5 -14.97 5.40 -23.66
CA GLY A 5 -14.86 4.64 -22.42
C GLY A 5 -13.73 5.14 -21.51
N TYR A 6 -13.68 6.45 -21.29
CA TYR A 6 -12.76 7.07 -20.35
C TYR A 6 -13.32 6.85 -18.95
N VAL A 7 -12.69 5.95 -18.20
CA VAL A 7 -12.97 5.82 -16.77
C VAL A 7 -12.39 7.08 -16.10
N ASP A 8 -13.25 7.95 -15.59
CA ASP A 8 -12.82 9.11 -14.83
C ASP A 8 -12.04 8.64 -13.60
N VAL A 9 -10.74 8.94 -13.58
CA VAL A 9 -9.91 8.71 -12.40
C VAL A 9 -10.43 9.62 -11.30
N PRO A 10 -10.84 9.09 -10.13
CA PRO A 10 -11.23 9.92 -9.00
C PRO A 10 -10.10 10.90 -8.68
N ARG A 11 -10.41 12.19 -8.58
CA ARG A 11 -9.41 13.21 -8.26
C ARG A 11 -9.65 13.76 -6.87
N CYS A 12 -8.56 13.99 -6.16
CA CYS A 12 -8.60 14.87 -5.00
C CYS A 12 -9.09 16.25 -5.48
N SER A 13 -9.95 16.90 -4.69
CA SER A 13 -10.48 18.23 -5.03
C SER A 13 -9.41 19.32 -5.01
N VAL A 14 -8.27 19.05 -4.38
CA VAL A 14 -7.12 19.94 -4.29
C VAL A 14 -5.97 19.37 -5.12
N ILE A 15 -5.39 20.21 -5.97
CA ILE A 15 -4.18 19.89 -6.74
C ILE A 15 -2.98 20.45 -5.98
N PHE A 16 -1.96 19.61 -5.77
CA PHE A 16 -0.72 20.02 -5.15
C PHE A 16 0.14 20.86 -6.10
N ASP A 17 0.56 22.05 -5.64
CA ASP A 17 1.32 23.03 -6.42
C ASP A 17 2.72 23.35 -5.86
N GLY A 18 3.17 22.61 -4.84
CA GLY A 18 4.44 22.84 -4.15
C GLY A 18 4.33 23.72 -2.90
N THR A 19 3.26 24.50 -2.75
CA THR A 19 3.09 25.45 -1.64
C THR A 19 1.95 25.09 -0.70
N ASN A 20 0.95 24.35 -1.18
CA ASN A 20 -0.27 24.01 -0.46
C ASN A 20 -0.26 22.61 0.19
N TYR A 21 0.90 22.08 0.58
CA TYR A 21 1.05 20.69 1.03
C TYR A 21 0.11 20.29 2.18
N ALA A 22 -0.03 21.14 3.21
CA ALA A 22 -0.87 20.82 4.37
C ALA A 22 -2.35 20.63 4.01
N GLU A 23 -2.88 21.49 3.14
CA GLU A 23 -4.25 21.39 2.64
C GLU A 23 -4.40 20.17 1.74
N PHE A 24 -3.51 20.01 0.76
CA PHE A 24 -3.48 18.85 -0.13
C PHE A 24 -3.47 17.54 0.66
N ALA A 25 -2.62 17.43 1.68
CA ALA A 25 -2.52 16.22 2.50
C ALA A 25 -3.78 15.93 3.31
N GLY A 26 -4.43 16.97 3.85
CA GLY A 26 -5.73 16.84 4.51
C GLY A 26 -6.82 16.31 3.59
N PHE A 27 -6.97 16.92 2.41
CA PHE A 27 -7.95 16.50 1.41
C PHE A 27 -7.64 15.13 0.83
N MET A 28 -6.38 14.82 0.55
CA MET A 28 -5.96 13.51 0.06
C MET A 28 -6.30 12.42 1.07
N ARG A 29 -6.06 12.65 2.37
CA ARG A 29 -6.44 11.72 3.43
C ARG A 29 -7.94 11.44 3.47
N ILE A 30 -8.77 12.48 3.40
CA ILE A 30 -10.24 12.33 3.41
C ILE A 30 -10.70 11.59 2.15
N HIS A 31 -10.20 12.00 0.99
CA HIS A 31 -10.54 11.40 -0.30
C HIS A 31 -10.20 9.90 -0.34
N MET A 32 -8.98 9.54 0.07
CA MET A 32 -8.52 8.15 0.12
C MET A 32 -9.26 7.30 1.13
N ARG A 33 -9.65 7.86 2.28
CA ARG A 33 -10.53 7.16 3.23
C ARG A 33 -11.90 6.88 2.62
N GLY A 34 -12.46 7.82 1.85
CA GLY A 34 -13.71 7.61 1.11
C GLY A 34 -13.61 6.50 0.06
N LEU A 35 -12.42 6.26 -0.49
CA LEU A 35 -12.14 5.17 -1.43
C LEU A 35 -11.67 3.87 -0.76
N LEU A 36 -11.51 3.85 0.57
CA LEU A 36 -10.91 2.76 1.35
C LEU A 36 -9.46 2.43 0.96
N LEU A 37 -8.74 3.39 0.38
CA LEU A 37 -7.38 3.24 -0.14
C LEU A 37 -6.31 3.94 0.72
N TRP A 38 -6.71 4.61 1.80
CA TRP A 38 -5.78 5.34 2.66
C TRP A 38 -4.67 4.45 3.21
N GLY A 39 -4.98 3.22 3.63
CA GLY A 39 -3.98 2.32 4.21
C GLY A 39 -2.87 1.94 3.22
N VAL A 40 -3.17 1.87 1.93
CA VAL A 40 -2.17 1.63 0.87
C VAL A 40 -1.33 2.89 0.64
N LEU A 41 -1.97 4.08 0.58
CA LEU A 41 -1.25 5.35 0.43
C LEU A 41 -0.30 5.64 1.60
N SER A 42 -0.77 5.45 2.84
CA SER A 42 0.01 5.73 4.04
C SER A 42 1.05 4.66 4.35
N GLY A 43 0.98 3.50 3.68
CA GLY A 43 1.82 2.34 3.96
C GLY A 43 1.41 1.57 5.22
N GLU A 44 0.25 1.86 5.81
CA GLU A 44 -0.32 1.06 6.91
C GLU A 44 -0.65 -0.37 6.47
N VAL A 45 -0.98 -0.58 5.18
CA VAL A 45 -1.21 -1.89 4.57
C VAL A 45 0.02 -2.28 3.74
N PRO A 46 0.90 -3.16 4.27
CA PRO A 46 2.09 -3.59 3.55
C PRO A 46 1.75 -4.47 2.35
N CYS A 47 2.62 -4.48 1.35
CA CYS A 47 2.53 -5.41 0.24
C CYS A 47 2.72 -6.84 0.75
N PRO A 48 1.79 -7.78 0.46
CA PRO A 48 2.01 -9.19 0.76
C PRO A 48 3.17 -9.76 -0.09
N PRO A 49 3.83 -10.84 0.35
CA PRO A 49 4.87 -11.46 -0.44
C PRO A 49 4.33 -12.00 -1.77
N CYS A 50 5.11 -11.90 -2.84
CA CYS A 50 4.75 -12.51 -4.12
C CYS A 50 4.73 -14.05 -3.96
N PRO A 51 3.59 -14.71 -4.19
CA PRO A 51 3.47 -16.14 -3.96
C PRO A 51 4.19 -16.95 -5.03
N VAL A 52 4.72 -18.11 -4.62
CA VAL A 52 5.43 -19.03 -5.50
C VAL A 52 4.53 -20.20 -5.86
N ALA A 53 4.37 -20.47 -7.16
CA ALA A 53 3.53 -21.56 -7.62
C ALA A 53 4.08 -22.93 -7.14
N PRO A 54 3.23 -23.81 -6.59
CA PRO A 54 3.65 -25.16 -6.23
C PRO A 54 3.98 -25.98 -7.48
N VAL A 55 4.91 -26.91 -7.36
CA VAL A 55 5.34 -27.78 -8.46
C VAL A 55 4.42 -29.00 -8.54
N ALA A 56 3.89 -29.27 -9.73
CA ALA A 56 3.04 -30.43 -9.95
C ALA A 56 3.83 -31.75 -9.77
N PRO A 57 3.26 -32.75 -9.09
CA PRO A 57 3.81 -34.10 -9.02
C PRO A 57 4.00 -34.73 -10.40
N ILE A 58 5.03 -35.55 -10.56
CA ILE A 58 5.30 -36.28 -11.80
C ILE A 58 4.54 -37.60 -11.74
N PRO A 59 3.71 -37.95 -12.74
CA PRO A 59 3.01 -39.22 -12.77
C PRO A 59 3.98 -40.42 -12.71
N PRO A 60 3.65 -41.48 -11.97
CA PRO A 60 4.51 -42.65 -11.89
C PRO A 60 4.55 -43.40 -13.23
N VAL A 61 5.69 -44.02 -13.52
CA VAL A 61 5.89 -44.84 -14.71
C VAL A 61 5.68 -46.30 -14.33
N PRO A 62 4.79 -47.04 -15.04
CA PRO A 62 4.55 -48.44 -14.73
C PRO A 62 5.83 -49.29 -14.84
N PRO A 63 6.02 -50.30 -13.96
CA PRO A 63 7.17 -51.19 -14.04
C PRO A 63 7.12 -52.03 -15.32
N VAL A 64 8.27 -52.10 -16.02
CA VAL A 64 8.42 -52.93 -17.22
C VAL A 64 8.93 -54.31 -16.82
N LEU A 65 8.12 -55.35 -17.05
CA LEU A 65 8.48 -56.74 -16.77
C LEU A 65 8.94 -57.47 -18.04
N ALA A 66 9.91 -58.38 -17.89
CA ALA A 66 10.35 -59.26 -18.97
C ALA A 66 9.28 -60.32 -19.31
N ALA A 67 9.27 -60.80 -20.56
CA ALA A 67 8.26 -61.74 -21.03
C ALA A 67 8.29 -63.11 -20.30
N ASP A 68 9.42 -63.46 -19.71
CA ASP A 68 9.69 -64.69 -18.96
C ASP A 68 9.63 -64.49 -17.42
N ALA A 69 9.21 -63.32 -16.94
CA ALA A 69 9.11 -63.02 -15.51
C ALA A 69 8.22 -64.03 -14.76
N SER A 70 8.67 -64.46 -13.58
CA SER A 70 7.96 -65.42 -12.75
C SER A 70 6.73 -64.78 -12.08
N GLN A 71 5.82 -65.60 -11.53
CA GLN A 71 4.65 -65.07 -10.82
C GLN A 71 5.04 -64.27 -9.58
N ALA A 72 6.09 -64.69 -8.86
CA ALA A 72 6.61 -63.95 -7.71
C ALA A 72 7.11 -62.56 -8.13
N ASP A 73 7.83 -62.46 -9.25
CA ASP A 73 8.32 -61.17 -9.78
C ASP A 73 7.15 -60.25 -10.18
N ARG A 74 6.06 -60.82 -10.70
CA ARG A 74 4.83 -60.07 -11.05
C ARG A 74 4.12 -59.54 -9.81
N ASP A 75 4.01 -60.36 -8.76
CA ASP A 75 3.34 -59.97 -7.52
C ASP A 75 4.14 -58.89 -6.77
N GLU A 76 5.48 -58.99 -6.78
CA GLU A 76 6.38 -57.97 -6.21
C GLU A 76 6.32 -56.66 -7.00
N ALA A 77 6.38 -56.72 -8.34
CA ALA A 77 6.27 -55.53 -9.18
C ALA A 77 4.91 -54.84 -9.03
N LYS A 78 3.83 -55.61 -8.86
CA LYS A 78 2.51 -55.06 -8.57
C LYS A 78 2.46 -54.38 -7.21
N ALA A 79 3.00 -54.99 -6.16
CA ALA A 79 3.04 -54.38 -4.83
C ALA A 79 3.87 -53.07 -4.83
N LEU A 80 4.94 -53.03 -5.61
CA LEU A 80 5.74 -51.82 -5.81
C LEU A 80 4.97 -50.74 -6.58
N ASP A 81 4.26 -51.12 -7.66
CA ASP A 81 3.41 -50.22 -8.44
C ASP A 81 2.30 -49.62 -7.57
N ASP A 82 1.59 -50.45 -6.81
CA ASP A 82 0.53 -50.02 -5.87
C ASP A 82 1.10 -49.02 -4.83
N ALA A 83 2.27 -49.30 -4.25
CA ALA A 83 2.91 -48.39 -3.29
C ALA A 83 3.36 -47.06 -3.91
N VAL A 84 3.81 -47.08 -5.17
CA VAL A 84 4.20 -45.88 -5.92
C VAL A 84 2.98 -45.03 -6.27
N VAL A 85 1.86 -45.66 -6.63
CA VAL A 85 0.58 -44.99 -6.88
C VAL A 85 0.06 -44.35 -5.59
N ASP A 86 0.07 -45.06 -4.46
CA ASP A 86 -0.33 -44.50 -3.16
C ASP A 86 0.51 -43.27 -2.77
N ALA A 87 1.84 -43.33 -3.00
CA ALA A 87 2.74 -42.21 -2.76
C ALA A 87 2.43 -41.01 -3.67
N TYR A 88 2.13 -41.26 -4.96
CA TYR A 88 1.72 -40.22 -5.90
C TYR A 88 0.39 -39.58 -5.49
N ASP A 89 -0.60 -40.37 -5.06
CA ASP A 89 -1.90 -39.87 -4.60
C ASP A 89 -1.74 -38.98 -3.36
N GLN A 90 -0.86 -39.35 -2.43
CA GLN A 90 -0.52 -38.52 -1.28
C GLN A 90 0.16 -37.21 -1.72
N GLN A 91 1.09 -37.29 -2.68
CA GLN A 91 1.75 -36.11 -3.24
C GLN A 91 0.74 -35.18 -3.94
N MET A 92 -0.20 -35.74 -4.70
CA MET A 92 -1.29 -35.02 -5.35
C MET A 92 -2.21 -34.31 -4.36
N SER A 93 -2.53 -34.95 -3.24
CA SER A 93 -3.29 -34.31 -2.15
C SER A 93 -2.52 -33.10 -1.61
N SER A 94 -1.24 -33.25 -1.29
CA SER A 94 -0.42 -32.15 -0.78
C SER A 94 -0.26 -31.00 -1.77
N TYR A 95 -0.13 -31.31 -3.07
CA TYR A 95 -0.08 -30.34 -4.15
C TYR A 95 -1.40 -29.57 -4.28
N SER A 96 -2.54 -30.25 -4.16
CA SER A 96 -3.85 -29.62 -4.18
C SER A 96 -4.04 -28.62 -3.03
N ASP A 97 -3.62 -29.00 -1.82
CA ASP A 97 -3.67 -28.12 -0.65
C ASP A 97 -2.75 -26.90 -0.84
N ALA A 98 -1.53 -27.12 -1.33
CA ALA A 98 -0.60 -26.03 -1.65
C ALA A 98 -1.12 -25.11 -2.76
N LEU A 99 -1.82 -25.66 -3.77
CA LEU A 99 -2.46 -24.90 -4.83
C LEU A 99 -3.58 -24.01 -4.31
N PHE A 100 -4.34 -24.49 -3.33
CA PHE A 100 -5.40 -23.70 -2.71
C PHE A 100 -4.83 -22.47 -1.99
N VAL A 101 -3.79 -22.68 -1.17
CA VAL A 101 -3.08 -21.58 -0.47
C VAL A 101 -2.47 -20.60 -1.47
N TYR A 102 -1.76 -21.11 -2.49
CA TYR A 102 -1.16 -20.28 -3.54
C TYR A 102 -2.18 -19.36 -4.23
N ARG A 103 -3.40 -19.86 -4.50
CA ARG A 103 -4.44 -19.07 -5.14
C ARG A 103 -4.96 -17.94 -4.26
N ASP A 104 -5.11 -18.18 -2.96
CA ASP A 104 -5.53 -17.16 -2.00
C ASP A 104 -4.47 -16.07 -1.86
N ASP A 105 -3.21 -16.48 -1.69
CA ASP A 105 -2.07 -15.55 -1.62
C ASP A 105 -1.92 -14.73 -2.92
N LEU A 106 -2.12 -15.37 -4.09
CA LEU A 106 -2.06 -14.69 -5.38
C LEU A 106 -3.19 -13.69 -5.55
N PHE A 107 -4.38 -14.02 -5.05
CA PHE A 107 -5.50 -13.09 -5.04
C PHE A 107 -5.19 -11.87 -4.16
N ALA A 108 -4.68 -12.08 -2.94
CA ALA A 108 -4.31 -11.00 -2.03
C ALA A 108 -3.21 -10.10 -2.62
N TYR A 109 -2.15 -10.70 -3.18
CA TYR A 109 -1.06 -9.98 -3.84
C TYR A 109 -1.55 -9.15 -5.03
N THR A 110 -2.30 -9.77 -5.93
CA THR A 110 -2.80 -9.10 -7.14
C THR A 110 -3.77 -7.97 -6.77
N HIS A 111 -4.63 -8.19 -5.76
CA HIS A 111 -5.54 -7.16 -5.25
C HIS A 111 -4.76 -5.97 -4.69
N TRP A 112 -3.73 -6.20 -3.87
CA TRP A 112 -2.89 -5.13 -3.35
C TRP A 112 -2.18 -4.35 -4.47
N CYS A 113 -1.62 -5.03 -5.48
CA CYS A 113 -0.99 -4.36 -6.62
C CYS A 113 -1.98 -3.48 -7.41
N ASN A 114 -3.21 -3.95 -7.58
CA ASN A 114 -4.26 -3.16 -8.23
C ASN A 114 -4.60 -1.91 -7.41
N ASP A 115 -4.71 -2.04 -6.09
CA ASP A 115 -4.96 -0.91 -5.22
C ASP A 115 -3.80 0.09 -5.22
N ASP A 116 -2.54 -0.36 -5.12
CA ASP A 116 -1.35 0.49 -5.22
C ASP A 116 -1.34 1.29 -6.53
N ALA A 117 -1.62 0.65 -7.66
CA ALA A 117 -1.73 1.31 -8.96
C ALA A 117 -2.89 2.31 -9.03
N ARG A 118 -4.05 1.99 -8.43
CA ARG A 118 -5.20 2.91 -8.36
C ARG A 118 -4.86 4.14 -7.52
N VAL A 119 -4.23 3.96 -6.37
CA VAL A 119 -3.79 5.07 -5.53
C VAL A 119 -2.76 5.92 -6.27
N ALA A 120 -1.81 5.30 -6.97
CA ALA A 120 -0.81 6.02 -7.75
C ALA A 120 -1.45 6.89 -8.83
N ALA A 121 -2.48 6.38 -9.53
CA ALA A 121 -3.23 7.17 -10.51
C ALA A 121 -3.92 8.40 -9.88
N VAL A 122 -4.53 8.24 -8.71
CA VAL A 122 -5.16 9.37 -8.00
C VAL A 122 -4.13 10.36 -7.46
N LEU A 123 -3.02 9.88 -6.89
CA LEU A 123 -1.94 10.72 -6.36
C LEU A 123 -1.31 11.55 -7.48
N THR A 124 -0.96 10.92 -8.59
CA THR A 124 -0.36 11.61 -9.76
C THR A 124 -1.33 12.58 -10.43
N ALA A 125 -2.63 12.27 -10.47
CA ALA A 125 -3.66 13.20 -10.93
C ALA A 125 -3.90 14.39 -9.98
N GLY A 126 -3.58 14.22 -8.70
CA GLY A 126 -3.69 15.24 -7.66
C GLY A 126 -2.46 16.14 -7.52
N VAL A 127 -1.44 15.98 -8.35
CA VAL A 127 -0.17 16.72 -8.24
C VAL A 127 0.18 17.35 -9.59
N LEU A 128 0.66 18.60 -9.59
CA LEU A 128 1.10 19.24 -10.84
C LEU A 128 2.27 18.46 -11.48
N PRO A 129 2.30 18.33 -12.83
CA PRO A 129 3.24 17.45 -13.53
C PRO A 129 4.72 17.67 -13.19
N GLN A 130 5.15 18.91 -12.93
CA GLN A 130 6.54 19.19 -12.59
C GLN A 130 7.00 18.47 -11.30
N PHE A 131 6.11 18.32 -10.32
CA PHE A 131 6.41 17.65 -9.06
C PHE A 131 6.25 16.13 -9.14
N VAL A 132 5.35 15.64 -10.01
CA VAL A 132 5.16 14.20 -10.21
C VAL A 132 6.45 13.52 -10.68
N SER A 133 7.20 14.20 -11.55
CA SER A 133 8.45 13.67 -12.10
C SER A 133 9.50 13.31 -11.04
N GLU A 134 9.43 13.92 -9.85
CA GLU A 134 10.38 13.70 -8.76
C GLU A 134 10.19 12.36 -8.04
N PHE A 135 8.97 11.81 -8.05
CA PHE A 135 8.63 10.60 -7.29
C PHE A 135 8.04 9.47 -8.13
N MET A 136 7.70 9.69 -9.40
CA MET A 136 7.07 8.68 -10.28
C MET A 136 7.90 7.39 -10.42
N GLY A 137 9.23 7.46 -10.25
CA GLY A 137 10.13 6.31 -10.32
C GLY A 137 10.20 5.45 -9.05
N LEU A 138 9.48 5.80 -7.98
CA LEU A 138 9.48 5.04 -6.73
C LEU A 138 8.58 3.80 -6.85
N GLY A 139 9.01 2.70 -6.23
CA GLY A 139 8.44 1.37 -6.47
C GLY A 139 7.04 1.12 -5.91
N THR A 140 6.54 1.96 -5.00
CA THR A 140 5.19 1.86 -4.42
C THR A 140 4.61 3.25 -4.19
N VAL A 141 3.28 3.36 -4.15
CA VAL A 141 2.64 4.64 -3.87
C VAL A 141 2.92 5.15 -2.45
N ALA A 142 3.15 4.24 -1.50
CA ALA A 142 3.56 4.60 -0.14
C ALA A 142 4.93 5.27 -0.11
N ALA A 143 5.87 4.83 -0.97
CA ALA A 143 7.15 5.49 -1.14
C ALA A 143 7.00 6.88 -1.77
N MET A 144 6.13 7.01 -2.78
CA MET A 144 5.77 8.31 -3.39
C MET A 144 5.19 9.28 -2.36
N TRP A 145 4.25 8.81 -1.55
CA TRP A 145 3.65 9.60 -0.48
C TRP A 145 4.66 10.03 0.57
N SER A 146 5.51 9.10 1.02
CA SER A 146 6.56 9.37 2.00
C SER A 146 7.56 10.40 1.50
N TYR A 147 7.90 10.38 0.22
CA TYR A 147 8.73 11.41 -0.42
C TYR A 147 8.08 12.80 -0.30
N LEU A 148 6.79 12.92 -0.64
CA LEU A 148 6.06 14.19 -0.51
C LEU A 148 6.00 14.68 0.94
N CYS A 149 5.72 13.78 1.89
CA CYS A 149 5.77 14.08 3.33
C CYS A 149 7.13 14.62 3.73
N GLN A 150 8.21 13.91 3.39
CA GLN A 150 9.55 14.31 3.79
C GLN A 150 9.97 15.67 3.19
N ARG A 151 9.54 15.94 1.96
CA ARG A 151 10.00 17.12 1.20
C ARG A 151 9.21 18.39 1.48
N TYR A 152 7.90 18.26 1.72
CA TYR A 152 6.97 19.39 1.76
C TYR A 152 6.22 19.52 3.08
N GLN A 153 6.26 18.52 3.96
CA GLN A 153 5.75 18.71 5.31
C GLN A 153 6.67 19.69 6.05
N PRO A 154 6.14 20.80 6.57
CA PRO A 154 6.92 21.70 7.41
C PRO A 154 7.54 20.92 8.57
N SER A 155 8.85 21.07 8.80
CA SER A 155 9.47 20.56 10.02
C SER A 155 8.85 21.23 11.24
N GLY A 156 8.90 20.58 12.40
CA GLY A 156 8.35 21.16 13.64
C GLY A 156 8.88 22.57 13.90
N ASP A 157 10.16 22.81 13.63
CA ASP A 157 10.80 24.13 13.81
C ASP A 157 10.35 25.15 12.76
N ALA A 158 10.24 24.78 11.48
CA ALA A 158 9.77 25.69 10.43
C ALA A 158 8.29 26.04 10.62
N LEU A 159 7.48 25.05 11.02
CA LEU A 159 6.08 25.26 11.38
C LEU A 159 5.98 26.19 12.59
N TYR A 160 6.76 25.93 13.64
CA TYR A 160 6.83 26.79 14.82
C TYR A 160 7.19 28.23 14.45
N LEU A 161 8.26 28.44 13.69
CA LEU A 161 8.68 29.78 13.24
C LEU A 161 7.61 30.47 12.37
N SER A 162 6.93 29.71 11.50
CA SER A 162 5.85 30.27 10.66
C SER A 162 4.65 30.75 11.50
N VAL A 163 4.28 29.99 12.54
CA VAL A 163 3.18 30.35 13.44
C VAL A 163 3.59 31.53 14.33
N VAL A 164 4.84 31.61 14.78
CA VAL A 164 5.38 32.78 15.49
C VAL A 164 5.35 34.03 14.59
N HIS A 165 5.75 33.91 13.33
CA HIS A 165 5.64 35.03 12.39
C HIS A 165 4.18 35.45 12.16
N GLN A 166 3.25 34.49 12.08
CA GLN A 166 1.82 34.77 11.96
C GLN A 166 1.27 35.50 13.19
N GLU A 167 1.69 35.10 14.39
CA GLU A 167 1.37 35.81 15.64
C GLU A 167 1.85 37.26 15.59
N HIS A 168 3.10 37.48 15.17
CA HIS A 168 3.69 38.83 15.07
C HIS A 168 3.06 39.69 13.96
N ALA A 169 2.55 39.06 12.90
CA ALA A 169 1.87 39.74 11.80
C ALA A 169 0.40 40.04 12.10
N LEU A 170 -0.19 39.37 13.09
CA LEU A 170 -1.61 39.56 13.43
C LEU A 170 -1.83 40.95 14.01
N GLN A 171 -2.72 41.72 13.39
CA GLN A 171 -3.18 43.02 13.87
C GLN A 171 -4.70 43.02 13.86
N GLN A 172 -5.32 43.68 14.85
CA GLN A 172 -6.77 43.73 14.95
C GLN A 172 -7.42 44.33 13.70
N GLY A 173 -6.82 45.40 13.14
CA GLY A 173 -7.32 46.06 11.93
C GLY A 173 -8.80 46.47 12.08
N ASP A 174 -9.61 46.10 11.09
CA ASP A 174 -11.05 46.33 11.06
C ASP A 174 -11.87 45.20 11.71
N SER A 175 -11.21 44.18 12.28
CA SER A 175 -11.87 43.01 12.87
C SER A 175 -12.53 43.36 14.21
N SER A 176 -13.65 42.72 14.51
CA SER A 176 -14.21 42.80 15.86
C SER A 176 -13.26 42.18 16.90
N VAL A 177 -13.41 42.60 18.17
CA VAL A 177 -12.58 42.08 19.27
C VAL A 177 -12.70 40.56 19.40
N ASP A 178 -13.91 40.01 19.22
CA ASP A 178 -14.16 38.57 19.32
C ASP A 178 -13.52 37.78 18.18
N GLU A 179 -13.56 38.31 16.94
CA GLU A 179 -12.90 37.68 15.80
C GLU A 179 -11.38 37.70 15.96
N PHE A 180 -10.81 38.85 16.37
CA PHE A 180 -9.39 38.96 16.63
C PHE A 180 -8.94 38.01 17.75
N TYR A 181 -9.69 37.96 18.86
CA TYR A 181 -9.39 37.04 19.97
C TYR A 181 -9.48 35.57 19.54
N SER A 182 -10.45 35.23 18.69
CA SER A 182 -10.60 33.88 18.14
C SER A 182 -9.40 33.49 17.27
N GLN A 183 -8.91 34.42 16.44
CA GLN A 183 -7.70 34.22 15.63
C GLN A 183 -6.44 34.05 16.48
N CYS A 184 -6.21 34.94 17.47
CA CYS A 184 -5.12 34.80 18.44
C CYS A 184 -5.16 33.46 19.17
N SER A 185 -6.34 33.08 19.67
CA SER A 185 -6.53 31.83 20.41
C SER A 185 -6.29 30.58 19.56
N ALA A 186 -6.54 30.64 18.25
CA ALA A 186 -6.22 29.54 17.33
C ALA A 186 -4.71 29.39 17.15
N ILE A 187 -4.01 30.51 16.94
CA ILE A 187 -2.54 30.56 16.79
C ILE A 187 -1.84 30.06 18.07
N TRP A 188 -2.27 30.51 19.24
CA TRP A 188 -1.68 30.07 20.51
C TRP A 188 -1.88 28.58 20.78
N ARG A 189 -3.05 28.02 20.46
CA ARG A 189 -3.27 26.55 20.56
C ARG A 189 -2.37 25.78 19.62
N GLN A 190 -2.12 26.30 18.42
CA GLN A 190 -1.15 25.71 17.49
C GLN A 190 0.27 25.76 18.08
N LEU A 191 0.73 26.91 18.59
CA LEU A 191 2.04 27.03 19.23
C LEU A 191 2.22 26.07 20.42
N ASP A 192 1.21 25.94 21.28
CA ASP A 192 1.27 25.03 22.43
C ASP A 192 1.27 23.55 22.01
N SER A 193 0.62 23.19 20.90
CA SER A 193 0.71 21.82 20.35
C SER A 193 2.06 21.51 19.68
N LEU A 194 2.78 22.54 19.24
CA LEU A 194 4.10 22.42 18.60
C LEU A 194 5.25 22.46 19.62
N ARG A 195 5.02 23.04 20.79
CA ARG A 195 5.96 22.95 21.92
C ARG A 195 6.14 21.49 22.27
N THR A 196 7.32 20.96 21.96
CA THR A 196 7.71 19.61 22.32
C THR A 196 7.53 19.39 23.82
N VAL A 197 6.85 18.30 24.19
CA VAL A 197 6.85 17.81 25.58
C VAL A 197 8.29 17.47 25.91
N ILE A 198 8.97 18.37 26.61
CA ILE A 198 10.29 18.09 27.15
C ILE A 198 10.14 16.85 28.04
N CYS A 199 10.80 15.75 27.68
CA CYS A 199 10.87 14.53 28.48
C CYS A 199 11.33 14.90 29.90
N GLY A 200 10.40 14.99 30.85
CA GLY A 200 10.70 15.35 32.24
C GLY A 200 11.57 14.34 32.98
N THR A 201 11.83 13.18 32.38
CA THR A 201 12.65 12.08 32.88
C THR A 201 14.04 12.00 32.27
N CYS A 202 14.38 12.85 31.30
CA CYS A 202 15.67 12.83 30.60
C CYS A 202 16.65 13.86 31.20
N ARG A 203 16.90 13.78 32.53
CA ARG A 203 17.86 14.63 33.25
C ARG A 203 19.02 13.83 33.82
#